data_AF-A0A4Q5YYA8-F1
#
_entry.id   AF-A0A4Q5YYA8-F1
#
_cell.length_a   1.000
_cell.length_b   1.000
_cell.length_c   1.000
_cell.angle_alpha   90.00
_cell.angle_beta   90.00
_cell.angle_gamma   90.00
#
_symmetry.space_group_name_H-M   'P 1'
#
loop_
_entity.id
_entity.type
_entity.pdbx_description
1 polymer ?
#
loop_
_entity_poly.entity_id
_entity_poly.type
_entity_poly.pdbx_seq_one_letter_code
_entity_poly.pdbx_strand_id
1 'polypeptide(L)'
;MMKILLALLPILLASCFLFKDYKKTEFVYNRNGQSATMPLIVPKGYVKQETTDTAGISLQTYYYPGGAMLYTAYLADTTYELQPFNKAIHQPLFHRLGGLVYKGQAENELFFREIRQGNYRFGYRDVPSINERYFDSATNYASLQKR
;
A
#
# COMPACT_ATOMS: atom_id res chain seq x y z
N MET A 1 19.96 40.23 19.18
CA MET A 1 19.39 39.46 18.04
C MET A 1 19.66 37.95 18.07
N MET A 2 20.60 37.42 18.86
CA MET A 2 20.96 35.98 18.87
C MET A 2 20.02 35.07 19.69
N LYS A 3 19.15 35.63 20.54
CA LYS A 3 18.25 34.85 21.41
C LYS A 3 16.97 34.36 20.73
N ILE A 4 16.54 34.99 19.63
CA ILE A 4 15.33 34.60 18.89
C ILE A 4 15.60 33.40 17.98
N LEU A 5 16.83 33.27 17.46
CA LEU A 5 17.23 32.18 16.58
C LEU A 5 17.28 30.82 17.29
N LEU A 6 17.61 30.80 18.59
CA LEU A 6 17.68 29.56 19.38
C LEU A 6 16.29 29.00 19.74
N ALA A 7 15.26 29.84 19.81
CA ALA A 7 13.90 29.44 20.15
C ALA A 7 13.13 28.80 18.98
N LEU A 8 13.56 29.04 17.74
CA LEU A 8 12.96 28.45 16.53
C LEU A 8 13.50 27.05 16.19
N LEU A 9 14.68 26.69 16.71
CA LEU A 9 15.32 25.39 16.48
C LEU A 9 14.51 24.18 17.02
N PRO A 10 13.92 24.20 18.23
CA PRO A 10 13.10 23.08 18.71
C PRO A 10 11.77 22.93 17.94
N ILE A 11 11.22 24.03 17.37
CA ILE A 11 9.99 23.98 16.56
C ILE A 11 10.27 23.29 15.22
N LEU A 12 11.41 23.59 14.60
CA LEU A 12 11.87 22.92 13.39
C LEU A 12 12.17 21.43 13.63
N LEU A 13 12.78 21.06 14.76
CA LEU A 13 13.07 19.66 15.10
C LEU A 13 11.82 18.86 15.53
N ALA A 14 10.83 19.50 16.17
CA ALA A 14 9.56 18.85 16.52
C ALA A 14 8.72 18.49 15.28
N SER A 15 8.85 19.27 14.19
CA SER A 15 8.18 19.00 12.92
C SER A 15 8.68 17.73 12.21
N CYS A 16 9.85 17.19 12.59
CA CYS A 16 10.36 15.94 12.04
C CYS A 16 9.58 14.70 12.53
N PHE A 17 8.70 14.82 13.53
CA PHE A 17 7.93 13.71 14.08
C PHE A 17 6.55 13.48 13.44
N LEU A 18 6.14 14.31 12.48
CA LEU A 18 4.84 14.19 11.79
C LEU A 18 4.64 12.89 11.00
N PHE A 19 5.68 12.07 10.83
CA PHE A 19 5.61 10.77 10.16
C PHE A 19 6.09 9.62 11.06
N LYS A 20 5.88 9.71 12.39
CA LYS A 20 6.33 8.64 13.30
C LYS A 20 5.72 7.28 12.96
N ASP A 21 4.54 7.24 12.36
CA ASP A 21 3.81 5.99 12.10
C ASP A 21 4.16 5.36 10.74
N TYR A 22 4.77 6.12 9.83
CA TYR A 22 5.07 5.66 8.47
C TYR A 22 6.56 5.73 8.13
N LYS A 23 6.98 4.87 7.21
CA LYS A 23 8.25 4.96 6.51
C LYS A 23 7.97 5.31 5.05
N LYS A 24 8.68 6.31 4.52
CA LYS A 24 8.71 6.59 3.08
C LYS A 24 9.54 5.52 2.39
N THR A 25 9.04 5.03 1.28
CA THR A 25 9.69 3.98 0.47
C THR A 25 9.28 4.15 -0.97
N GLU A 26 9.88 3.37 -1.86
CA GLU A 26 9.55 3.35 -3.28
C GLU A 26 9.12 1.95 -3.68
N PHE A 27 8.22 1.89 -4.65
CA PHE A 27 7.90 0.69 -5.40
C PHE A 27 8.58 0.76 -6.74
N VAL A 28 9.47 -0.19 -7.01
CA VAL A 28 10.17 -0.32 -8.29
C VAL A 28 9.44 -1.34 -9.15
N TYR A 29 9.15 -0.97 -10.39
CA TYR A 29 8.41 -1.83 -11.32
C TYR A 29 8.92 -1.67 -12.75
N ASN A 30 8.65 -2.66 -13.59
CA ASN A 30 8.98 -2.60 -15.01
C ASN A 30 7.77 -2.13 -15.83
N ARG A 31 7.94 -1.07 -16.61
CA ARG A 31 6.95 -0.54 -17.57
C ARG A 31 7.58 -0.53 -18.95
N ASN A 32 7.05 -1.35 -19.87
CA ASN A 32 7.52 -1.43 -21.26
C ASN A 32 9.03 -1.70 -21.39
N GLY A 33 9.58 -2.57 -20.54
CA GLY A 33 11.01 -2.90 -20.53
C GLY A 33 11.88 -1.91 -19.76
N GLN A 34 11.32 -0.80 -19.25
CA GLN A 34 12.05 0.21 -18.49
C GLN A 34 11.70 0.15 -17.01
N SER A 35 12.71 0.33 -16.15
CA SER A 35 12.50 0.47 -14.72
C SER A 35 11.87 1.82 -14.40
N ALA A 36 10.79 1.81 -13.63
CA ALA A 36 10.11 2.99 -13.12
C ALA A 36 9.92 2.84 -11.61
N THR A 37 9.73 3.98 -10.92
CA THR A 37 9.49 4.00 -9.49
C THR A 37 8.21 4.75 -9.17
N MET A 38 7.60 4.39 -8.04
CA MET A 38 6.44 5.09 -7.49
C MET A 38 6.66 5.30 -6.00
N PRO A 39 6.53 6.54 -5.49
CA PRO A 39 6.69 6.82 -4.07
C PRO A 39 5.54 6.22 -3.26
N LEU A 40 5.86 5.71 -2.09
CA LEU A 40 4.93 5.08 -1.16
C LEU A 40 5.18 5.56 0.28
N ILE A 41 4.12 5.49 1.09
CA ILE A 41 4.23 5.47 2.55
C ILE A 41 3.71 4.12 3.05
N VAL A 42 4.38 3.55 4.05
CA VAL A 42 4.00 2.27 4.63
C VAL A 42 4.09 2.34 6.15
N PRO A 43 3.12 1.78 6.90
CA PRO A 43 3.23 1.69 8.36
C PRO A 43 4.55 1.06 8.79
N LYS A 44 5.11 1.44 9.95
CA LYS A 44 6.38 0.86 10.42
C LYS A 44 6.21 -0.58 10.95
N GLY A 45 7.33 -1.30 11.10
CA GLY A 45 7.35 -2.63 11.74
C GLY A 45 7.11 -3.81 10.80
N TYR A 46 7.47 -3.67 9.53
CA TYR A 46 7.29 -4.71 8.51
C TYR A 46 8.57 -5.45 8.13
N VAL A 47 8.38 -6.60 7.50
CA VAL A 47 9.36 -7.26 6.62
C VAL A 47 8.93 -7.06 5.16
N LYS A 48 9.85 -6.58 4.31
CA LYS A 48 9.57 -6.33 2.88
C LYS A 48 9.94 -7.55 2.04
N GLN A 49 9.09 -7.89 1.08
CA GLN A 49 9.37 -8.88 0.03
C GLN A 49 9.05 -8.28 -1.33
N GLU A 50 9.91 -8.52 -2.31
CA GLU A 50 9.72 -8.11 -3.71
C GLU A 50 9.70 -9.35 -4.59
N THR A 51 8.86 -9.34 -5.62
CA THR A 51 8.71 -10.45 -6.56
C THR A 51 8.40 -9.90 -7.93
N THR A 52 9.05 -10.45 -8.95
CA THR A 52 8.72 -10.20 -10.35
C THR A 52 8.44 -11.54 -10.99
N ASP A 53 7.28 -11.70 -11.61
CA ASP A 53 6.94 -12.93 -12.33
C ASP A 53 7.37 -12.88 -13.80
N THR A 54 7.33 -14.02 -14.47
CA THR A 54 7.67 -14.15 -15.89
C THR A 54 6.68 -13.46 -16.82
N ALA A 55 5.51 -13.03 -16.31
CA ALA A 55 4.52 -12.26 -17.04
C ALA A 55 4.75 -10.75 -16.94
N GLY A 56 5.82 -10.30 -16.26
CA GLY A 56 6.15 -8.89 -16.09
C GLY A 56 5.39 -8.21 -14.95
N ILE A 57 4.69 -8.96 -14.11
CA ILE A 57 4.05 -8.42 -12.91
C ILE A 57 5.15 -8.13 -11.89
N SER A 58 5.19 -6.90 -11.41
CA SER A 58 6.04 -6.48 -10.29
C SER A 58 5.17 -6.38 -9.04
N LEU A 59 5.58 -7.04 -7.95
CA LEU A 59 4.86 -7.06 -6.68
C LEU A 59 5.82 -6.72 -5.54
N GLN A 60 5.37 -5.85 -4.64
CA GLN A 60 6.06 -5.53 -3.40
C GLN A 60 5.08 -5.65 -2.23
N THR A 61 5.42 -6.51 -1.29
CA THR A 61 4.60 -6.85 -0.13
C THR A 61 5.34 -6.50 1.16
N TYR A 62 4.60 -5.99 2.14
CA TYR A 62 5.04 -5.67 3.48
C TYR A 62 4.25 -6.50 4.47
N TYR A 63 4.92 -7.40 5.16
CA TYR A 63 4.31 -8.30 6.16
C TYR A 63 4.53 -7.76 7.56
N TYR A 64 3.49 -7.83 8.38
CA TYR A 64 3.48 -7.34 9.76
C TYR A 64 3.21 -8.51 10.73
N PRO A 65 3.57 -8.35 12.02
CA PRO A 65 3.18 -9.31 13.05
C PRO A 65 1.66 -9.55 13.05
N GLY A 66 1.24 -10.80 13.28
CA GLY A 66 -0.17 -11.18 13.26
C GLY A 66 -0.73 -11.49 11.87
N GLY A 67 0.12 -11.53 10.82
CA GLY A 67 -0.27 -11.97 9.48
C GLY A 67 -0.78 -10.84 8.57
N ALA A 68 -0.98 -9.64 9.10
CA ALA A 68 -1.37 -8.47 8.31
C ALA A 68 -0.37 -8.20 7.17
N MET A 69 -0.91 -7.84 6.01
CA MET A 69 -0.10 -7.53 4.83
C MET A 69 -0.58 -6.23 4.16
N LEU A 70 0.37 -5.45 3.66
CA LEU A 70 0.15 -4.34 2.72
C LEU A 70 0.92 -4.66 1.44
N TYR A 71 0.35 -4.40 0.27
CA TYR A 71 1.02 -4.69 -0.99
C TYR A 71 0.73 -3.66 -2.07
N THR A 72 1.67 -3.57 -3.01
CA THR A 72 1.60 -2.76 -4.22
C THR A 72 2.07 -3.60 -5.39
N ALA A 73 1.36 -3.54 -6.52
CA ALA A 73 1.73 -4.25 -7.74
C ALA A 73 1.56 -3.38 -8.99
N TYR A 74 2.41 -3.66 -9.98
CA TYR A 74 2.26 -3.23 -11.37
C TYR A 74 1.97 -4.46 -12.22
N LEU A 75 0.87 -4.41 -12.95
CA LEU A 75 0.29 -5.52 -13.68
C LEU A 75 0.57 -5.38 -15.17
N ALA A 76 0.65 -6.50 -15.88
CA ALA A 76 0.95 -6.53 -17.31
C ALA A 76 -0.25 -6.11 -18.18
N ASP A 77 -1.46 -6.11 -17.64
CA ASP A 77 -2.72 -5.84 -18.34
C ASP A 77 -3.52 -4.67 -17.74
N THR A 78 -4.49 -4.20 -18.53
CA THR A 78 -5.48 -3.17 -18.16
C THR A 78 -6.92 -3.67 -18.26
N THR A 79 -7.15 -4.91 -18.69
CA THR A 79 -8.48 -5.51 -18.76
C THR A 79 -9.14 -5.46 -17.39
N TYR A 80 -10.42 -5.06 -17.33
CA TYR A 80 -11.23 -4.90 -16.12
C TYR A 80 -12.26 -6.04 -16.04
N GLU A 81 -11.82 -7.27 -15.76
CA GLU A 81 -12.77 -8.34 -15.49
C GLU A 81 -13.16 -8.32 -14.01
N LEU A 82 -14.49 -8.40 -13.75
CA LEU A 82 -15.07 -8.50 -12.40
C LEU A 82 -14.30 -9.54 -11.58
N GLN A 83 -13.78 -9.13 -10.43
CA GLN A 83 -12.94 -10.01 -9.62
C GLN A 83 -13.75 -11.24 -9.17
N PRO A 84 -13.22 -12.46 -9.34
CA PRO A 84 -13.80 -13.65 -8.76
C PRO A 84 -13.95 -13.46 -7.26
N PHE A 85 -15.17 -13.63 -6.77
CA PHE A 85 -15.54 -13.41 -5.39
C PHE A 85 -15.68 -14.76 -4.70
N ASN A 86 -14.90 -15.00 -3.64
CA ASN A 86 -15.10 -16.15 -2.78
C ASN A 86 -16.35 -15.91 -1.92
N LYS A 87 -17.47 -16.48 -2.36
CA LYS A 87 -18.78 -16.36 -1.69
C LYS A 87 -18.82 -17.00 -0.31
N ALA A 88 -17.92 -17.94 -0.01
CA ALA A 88 -17.91 -18.64 1.27
C ALA A 88 -17.33 -17.78 2.42
N ILE A 89 -16.47 -16.81 2.10
CA ILE A 89 -15.81 -15.94 3.08
C ILE A 89 -16.00 -14.44 2.76
N HIS A 90 -16.93 -14.14 1.85
CA HIS A 90 -17.25 -12.79 1.38
C HIS A 90 -16.03 -11.96 0.92
N GLN A 91 -15.04 -12.61 0.29
CA GLN A 91 -13.76 -11.98 -0.04
C GLN A 91 -13.44 -12.07 -1.54
N PRO A 92 -13.01 -10.98 -2.20
CA PRO A 92 -12.46 -11.06 -3.54
C PRO A 92 -11.18 -11.90 -3.58
N LEU A 93 -11.09 -12.85 -4.51
CA LEU A 93 -9.88 -13.61 -4.78
C LEU A 93 -8.84 -12.71 -5.46
N PHE A 94 -7.55 -13.04 -5.30
CA PHE A 94 -6.48 -12.36 -6.04
C PHE A 94 -6.68 -12.56 -7.55
N HIS A 95 -7.31 -11.59 -8.23
CA HIS A 95 -7.56 -11.65 -9.68
C HIS A 95 -6.39 -11.11 -10.50
N ARG A 96 -6.13 -11.69 -11.67
CA ARG A 96 -5.06 -11.25 -12.58
C ARG A 96 -5.38 -9.91 -13.25
N LEU A 97 -6.68 -9.60 -13.49
CA LEU A 97 -7.16 -8.54 -14.38
C LEU A 97 -8.17 -7.52 -13.73
N GLY A 98 -8.03 -7.10 -12.46
CA GLY A 98 -9.06 -6.30 -11.76
C GLY A 98 -9.35 -4.84 -12.19
N GLY A 99 -10.24 -4.19 -11.42
CA GLY A 99 -10.42 -2.74 -11.29
C GLY A 99 -11.78 -2.35 -10.69
N LEU A 100 -11.85 -2.30 -9.35
CA LEU A 100 -12.94 -1.76 -8.52
C LEU A 100 -12.34 -1.58 -7.11
N VAL A 101 -12.70 -0.52 -6.39
CA VAL A 101 -12.29 -0.37 -4.99
C VAL A 101 -13.11 -1.35 -4.16
N TYR A 102 -12.45 -2.27 -3.46
CA TYR A 102 -13.10 -3.20 -2.55
C TYR A 102 -12.62 -2.90 -1.14
N LYS A 103 -13.55 -2.84 -0.19
CA LYS A 103 -13.24 -2.71 1.24
C LYS A 103 -14.23 -3.59 2.00
N GLY A 104 -13.76 -4.30 3.01
CA GLY A 104 -14.62 -5.16 3.81
C GLY A 104 -13.94 -5.65 5.07
N GLN A 105 -14.71 -6.40 5.82
CA GLN A 105 -14.29 -7.08 7.04
C GLN A 105 -14.63 -8.57 6.86
N ALA A 106 -13.66 -9.43 7.12
CA ALA A 106 -13.83 -10.88 7.09
C ALA A 106 -14.48 -11.38 8.39
N GLU A 107 -14.94 -12.62 8.40
CA GLU A 107 -15.62 -13.25 9.56
C GLU A 107 -14.75 -13.32 10.83
N ASN A 108 -13.42 -13.27 10.67
CA ASN A 108 -12.46 -13.21 11.77
C ASN A 108 -12.23 -11.77 12.28
N GLU A 109 -13.12 -10.84 11.93
CA GLU A 109 -13.08 -9.42 12.27
C GLU A 109 -11.86 -8.66 11.68
N LEU A 110 -11.10 -9.27 10.76
CA LEU A 110 -9.97 -8.63 10.09
C LEU A 110 -10.40 -7.89 8.83
N PHE A 111 -9.78 -6.74 8.60
CA PHE A 111 -10.12 -5.84 7.53
C PHE A 111 -9.26 -6.08 6.30
N PHE A 112 -9.87 -5.84 5.15
CA PHE A 112 -9.19 -5.83 3.87
C PHE A 112 -9.64 -4.68 3.00
N ARG A 113 -8.73 -4.23 2.14
CA ARG A 113 -9.04 -3.26 1.09
C ARG A 113 -8.16 -3.47 -0.12
N GLU A 114 -8.69 -3.11 -1.27
CA GLU A 114 -7.97 -3.09 -2.53
C GLU A 114 -8.42 -1.94 -3.41
N ILE A 115 -7.46 -1.31 -4.10
CA ILE A 115 -7.66 -0.30 -5.13
C ILE A 115 -6.89 -0.75 -6.36
N ARG A 116 -7.56 -0.85 -7.51
CA ARG A 116 -6.89 -0.98 -8.82
C ARG A 116 -7.24 0.21 -9.71
N GLN A 117 -6.21 0.78 -10.32
CA GLN A 117 -6.28 1.93 -11.21
C GLN A 117 -5.34 1.65 -12.40
N GLY A 118 -5.89 1.33 -13.57
CA GLY A 118 -5.08 0.85 -14.71
C GLY A 118 -4.24 -0.37 -14.32
N ASN A 119 -2.95 -0.33 -14.65
CA ASN A 119 -1.98 -1.38 -14.33
C ASN A 119 -1.60 -1.46 -12.84
N TYR A 120 -1.98 -0.50 -12.01
CA TYR A 120 -1.54 -0.48 -10.62
C TYR A 120 -2.59 -1.08 -9.71
N ARG A 121 -2.13 -1.86 -8.73
CA ARG A 121 -2.95 -2.45 -7.68
C ARG A 121 -2.31 -2.21 -6.33
N PHE A 122 -3.12 -1.79 -5.37
CA PHE A 122 -2.71 -1.51 -3.99
C PHE A 122 -3.72 -2.14 -3.04
N GLY A 123 -3.28 -2.68 -1.91
CA GLY A 123 -4.24 -3.18 -0.94
C GLY A 123 -3.61 -3.75 0.31
N TYR A 124 -4.48 -4.16 1.23
CA TYR A 124 -4.10 -4.85 2.45
C TYR A 124 -5.07 -5.98 2.77
N ARG A 125 -4.60 -6.95 3.55
CA ARG A 125 -5.36 -8.08 4.08
C ARG A 125 -5.00 -8.32 5.54
N ASP A 126 -5.90 -8.98 6.25
CA ASP A 126 -5.69 -9.50 7.61
C ASP A 126 -5.32 -8.41 8.64
N VAL A 127 -5.84 -7.20 8.46
CA VAL A 127 -5.52 -6.05 9.33
C VAL A 127 -6.53 -5.93 10.47
N PRO A 128 -6.13 -5.91 11.74
CA PRO A 128 -7.07 -5.70 12.84
C PRO A 128 -7.60 -4.26 12.85
N SER A 129 -8.84 -4.06 13.32
CA SER A 129 -9.53 -2.76 13.34
C SER A 129 -8.67 -1.61 13.89
N ILE A 130 -7.95 -1.84 14.99
CA ILE A 130 -7.10 -0.84 15.65
C ILE A 130 -6.02 -0.24 14.71
N ASN A 131 -5.59 -1.01 13.72
CA ASN A 131 -4.54 -0.63 12.78
C ASN A 131 -5.07 -0.21 11.40
N GLU A 132 -6.33 -0.52 11.06
CA GLU A 132 -6.89 -0.36 9.72
C GLU A 132 -6.66 1.05 9.13
N ARG A 133 -6.86 2.10 9.94
CA ARG A 133 -6.66 3.50 9.52
C ARG A 133 -5.27 3.78 8.93
N TYR A 134 -4.24 3.08 9.41
CA TYR A 134 -2.87 3.27 8.93
C TYR A 134 -2.69 2.65 7.54
N PHE A 135 -3.27 1.48 7.33
CA PHE A 135 -3.24 0.78 6.05
C PHE A 135 -4.13 1.49 5.02
N ASP A 136 -5.27 2.03 5.43
CA ASP A 136 -6.13 2.87 4.60
C ASP A 136 -5.41 4.13 4.10
N SER A 137 -4.69 4.82 5.00
CA SER A 137 -3.92 6.01 4.64
C SER A 137 -2.79 5.69 3.66
N ALA A 138 -2.08 4.57 3.86
CA ALA A 138 -1.05 4.12 2.93
C ALA A 138 -1.60 3.77 1.54
N THR A 139 -2.74 3.07 1.49
CA THR A 139 -3.40 2.69 0.24
C THR A 139 -3.93 3.92 -0.50
N ASN A 140 -4.52 4.88 0.24
CA ASN A 140 -4.97 6.16 -0.31
C ASN A 140 -3.78 6.96 -0.88
N TYR A 141 -2.69 7.07 -0.12
CA TYR A 141 -1.48 7.76 -0.58
C TYR A 141 -0.97 7.18 -1.89
N ALA A 142 -0.85 5.84 -2.00
CA ALA A 142 -0.44 5.18 -3.24
C ALA A 142 -1.39 5.48 -4.41
N SER A 143 -2.71 5.47 -4.16
CA SER A 143 -3.72 5.73 -5.19
C SER A 143 -3.78 7.18 -5.70
N LEU A 144 -3.18 8.12 -4.95
CA LEU A 144 -3.15 9.55 -5.28
C LEU A 144 -1.85 9.99 -5.95
N GLN A 145 -0.87 9.09 -6.11
CA GLN A 145 0.34 9.41 -6.85
C GLN A 145 -0.02 9.73 -8.30
N LYS A 146 0.28 10.97 -8.73
CA LYS A 146 0.11 11.40 -10.12
C LYS A 146 1.03 10.56 -11.00
N ARG A 147 0.52 10.20 -12.17
CA ARG A 147 1.15 9.27 -13.12
C ARG A 147 1.42 9.94 -14.44
#